data_AF-A0A7S1MXG3-F1
#
_entry.id   AF-A0A7S1MXG3-F1
#
_cell.length_a   1.000
_cell.length_b   1.000
_cell.length_c   1.000
_cell.angle_alpha   90.00
_cell.angle_beta   90.00
_cell.angle_gamma   90.00
#
_symmetry.space_group_name_H-M   'P 1'
#
loop_
_entity.id
_entity.type
_entity.pdbx_description
1 polymer ?
#
loop_
_entity_poly.entity_id
_entity_poly.type
_entity_poly.pdbx_seq_one_letter_code
_entity_poly.pdbx_strand_id
1 'polypeptide(L)'
;MVGRYGVRSVFVASDSEEVVEEAREMLGSGIDVVSLAGKHRNLMFDSNLYIEFRMQMGLTDRRAVTESSLLDLMLLSHSDYFIGTFSSAFSAVAYELSVASKGYMPPYISLDIPWKPFLPFDTDPDVSMQNPLG
;
A
#
# COMPACT_ATOMS: atom_id res chain seq x y z
N MET A 1 -12.59 -15.37 12.52
CA MET A 1 -12.67 -13.97 12.03
C MET A 1 -13.86 -13.71 11.11
N VAL A 2 -14.26 -14.65 10.24
CA VAL A 2 -15.48 -14.56 9.41
C VAL A 2 -16.73 -14.18 10.22
N GLY A 3 -16.87 -14.68 11.46
CA GLY A 3 -18.09 -14.49 12.25
C GLY A 3 -18.30 -13.12 12.92
N ARG A 4 -17.26 -12.27 13.09
CA ARG A 4 -17.42 -10.96 13.76
C ARG A 4 -17.42 -9.78 12.79
N TYR A 5 -16.62 -9.85 11.73
CA TYR A 5 -16.43 -8.74 10.78
C TYR A 5 -16.72 -9.12 9.32
N GLY A 6 -17.15 -10.36 9.04
CA GLY A 6 -17.49 -10.79 7.67
C GLY A 6 -16.30 -10.87 6.70
N VAL A 7 -15.07 -10.75 7.19
CA VAL A 7 -13.85 -10.82 6.36
C VAL A 7 -13.69 -12.24 5.82
N ARG A 8 -13.71 -12.37 4.49
CA ARG A 8 -13.54 -13.64 3.75
C ARG A 8 -12.20 -13.74 3.04
N SER A 9 -11.62 -12.60 2.69
CA SER A 9 -10.37 -12.53 1.93
C SER A 9 -9.50 -11.37 2.43
N VAL A 10 -8.19 -11.55 2.32
CA VAL A 10 -7.17 -10.53 2.61
C VAL A 10 -6.28 -10.41 1.38
N PHE A 11 -6.17 -9.21 0.82
CA PHE A 11 -5.20 -8.92 -0.20
C PHE A 11 -3.88 -8.46 0.42
N VAL A 12 -2.76 -9.08 0.03
CA VAL A 12 -1.42 -8.75 0.50
C VAL A 12 -0.61 -8.19 -0.67
N ALA A 13 -0.32 -6.88 -0.60
CA ALA A 13 0.61 -6.20 -1.48
C ALA A 13 2.02 -6.28 -0.90
N SER A 14 2.70 -7.40 -1.15
CA SER A 14 4.10 -7.59 -0.78
C SER A 14 4.88 -8.16 -1.97
N ASP A 15 6.15 -7.81 -2.03
CA ASP A 15 7.16 -8.37 -2.93
C ASP A 15 7.86 -9.60 -2.34
N SER A 16 7.66 -9.89 -1.05
CA SER A 16 8.19 -11.08 -0.37
C SER A 16 7.17 -12.22 -0.38
N GLU A 17 7.52 -13.33 -1.06
CA GLU A 17 6.71 -14.55 -1.03
C GLU A 17 6.65 -15.16 0.37
N GLU A 18 7.73 -15.06 1.14
CA GLU A 18 7.78 -15.52 2.54
C GLU A 18 6.72 -14.84 3.41
N VAL A 19 6.53 -13.52 3.25
CA VAL A 19 5.51 -12.75 3.98
C VAL A 19 4.09 -13.18 3.59
N VAL A 20 3.88 -13.53 2.31
CA VAL A 20 2.57 -14.00 1.84
C VAL A 20 2.25 -15.40 2.38
N GLU A 21 3.23 -16.30 2.40
CA GLU A 21 3.05 -17.63 3.00
C GLU A 21 2.85 -17.54 4.52
N GLU A 22 3.63 -16.71 5.22
CA GLU A 22 3.44 -16.45 6.65
C GLU A 22 2.01 -15.93 6.91
N ALA A 23 1.51 -15.00 6.10
CA ALA A 23 0.15 -14.50 6.21
C ALA A 23 -0.91 -15.60 6.02
N ARG A 24 -0.70 -16.54 5.08
CA ARG A 24 -1.58 -17.70 4.88
C ARG A 24 -1.59 -18.62 6.10
N GLU A 25 -0.43 -18.90 6.66
CA GLU A 25 -0.29 -19.73 7.85
C GLU A 25 -0.96 -19.08 9.08
N MET A 26 -0.72 -17.78 9.29
CA MET A 26 -1.26 -17.04 10.44
C MET A 26 -2.78 -16.86 10.39
N LEU A 27 -3.35 -16.59 9.22
CA LEU A 27 -4.78 -16.32 9.06
C LEU A 27 -5.62 -17.62 9.02
N GLY A 28 -4.98 -18.74 8.67
CA GLY A 28 -5.58 -20.07 8.66
C GLY A 28 -6.61 -20.27 7.55
N SER A 29 -7.18 -21.48 7.49
CA SER A 29 -8.04 -21.95 6.38
C SER A 29 -9.41 -21.26 6.22
N GLY A 30 -9.73 -20.28 7.07
CA GLY A 30 -11.00 -19.54 7.03
C GLY A 30 -10.94 -18.21 6.29
N ILE A 31 -9.76 -17.78 5.85
CA ILE A 31 -9.54 -16.52 5.13
C ILE A 31 -8.75 -16.81 3.87
N ASP A 32 -9.24 -16.35 2.72
CA ASP A 32 -8.53 -16.44 1.45
C ASP A 32 -7.46 -15.34 1.36
N VAL A 33 -6.19 -15.71 1.33
CA VAL A 33 -5.08 -14.76 1.19
C VAL A 33 -4.70 -14.64 -0.27
N VAL A 34 -5.04 -13.50 -0.85
CA VAL A 34 -4.81 -13.16 -2.26
C VAL A 34 -3.58 -12.27 -2.36
N SER A 35 -2.69 -12.57 -3.29
CA SER A 35 -1.59 -11.68 -3.68
C SER A 35 -1.39 -11.77 -5.19
N LEU A 36 -0.79 -10.74 -5.78
CA LEU A 36 -0.38 -10.82 -7.18
C LEU A 36 0.87 -11.70 -7.29
N ALA A 37 0.66 -13.02 -7.37
CA ALA A 37 1.71 -13.97 -7.65
C ALA A 37 2.03 -13.97 -9.15
N GLY A 38 3.17 -13.38 -9.52
CA GLY A 38 3.71 -13.48 -10.88
C GLY A 38 5.07 -14.15 -10.85
N LYS A 39 5.33 -15.14 -11.72
CA LYS A 39 6.65 -15.76 -11.92
C LYS A 39 7.77 -14.75 -12.23
N HIS A 40 7.40 -13.51 -12.58
CA HIS A 40 8.32 -12.39 -12.76
C HIS A 40 8.66 -11.64 -11.46
N ARG A 41 7.79 -11.65 -10.43
CA ARG A 41 8.04 -10.96 -9.16
C ARG A 41 9.18 -11.62 -8.38
N ASN A 42 9.20 -12.94 -8.24
CA ASN A 42 10.29 -13.63 -7.55
C ASN A 42 11.65 -13.34 -8.22
N LEU A 43 11.76 -13.46 -9.54
CA LEU A 43 13.01 -13.11 -10.25
C LEU A 43 13.37 -11.61 -10.16
N MET A 44 12.39 -10.71 -9.94
CA MET A 44 12.59 -9.26 -9.85
C MET A 44 12.80 -8.75 -8.42
N PHE A 45 12.47 -9.52 -7.37
CA PHE A 45 12.48 -9.10 -5.96
C PHE A 45 13.29 -10.01 -5.01
N ASP A 46 13.86 -11.11 -5.50
CA ASP A 46 14.70 -12.06 -4.73
C ASP A 46 16.14 -11.55 -4.45
N SER A 47 16.29 -10.28 -4.04
CA SER A 47 17.55 -9.82 -3.44
C SER A 47 17.32 -8.71 -2.45
N ASN A 48 18.22 -8.59 -1.48
CA ASN A 48 18.29 -7.51 -0.48
C ASN A 48 18.49 -6.08 -1.04
N LEU A 49 18.25 -5.83 -2.33
CA LEU A 49 18.40 -4.54 -2.99
C LEU A 49 17.03 -3.93 -3.28
N TYR A 50 16.88 -2.66 -2.92
CA TYR A 50 15.73 -1.84 -3.27
C TYR A 50 15.45 -1.86 -4.78
N ILE A 51 14.16 -1.86 -5.13
CA ILE A 51 13.65 -1.97 -6.51
C ILE A 51 14.22 -0.86 -7.39
N GLU A 52 14.35 0.35 -6.85
CA GLU A 52 14.88 1.54 -7.50
C GLU A 52 16.33 1.30 -7.98
N PHE A 53 17.13 0.64 -7.16
CA PHE A 53 18.52 0.33 -7.48
C PHE A 53 18.63 -0.72 -8.60
N ARG A 54 17.73 -1.71 -8.61
CA ARG A 54 17.66 -2.71 -9.69
C ARG A 54 17.18 -2.11 -11.02
N MET A 55 16.24 -1.17 -10.97
CA MET A 55 15.80 -0.40 -12.13
C MET A 55 16.91 0.48 -12.71
N GLN A 56 17.79 1.02 -11.87
CA GLN A 56 18.98 1.76 -12.29
C GLN A 56 20.02 0.84 -12.93
N MET A 57 20.19 -0.38 -12.39
CA MET A 57 21.11 -1.39 -12.93
C MET A 57 20.59 -2.13 -14.17
N GLY A 58 19.35 -1.89 -14.60
CA GLY A 58 18.74 -2.57 -15.74
C GLY A 58 18.46 -4.06 -15.51
N LEU A 59 18.47 -4.50 -14.24
CA LEU A 59 18.25 -5.89 -13.84
C LEU A 59 16.77 -6.28 -13.81
N THR A 60 15.89 -5.29 -13.94
CA THR A 60 14.44 -5.45 -13.77
C THR A 60 13.71 -4.70 -14.89
N ASP A 61 12.68 -5.33 -15.47
CA ASP A 61 11.81 -4.68 -16.44
C ASP A 61 10.94 -3.62 -15.73
N ARG A 62 11.25 -2.35 -16.01
CA ARG A 62 10.55 -1.20 -15.45
C ARG A 62 9.06 -1.23 -15.75
N ARG A 63 8.67 -1.67 -16.94
CA ARG A 63 7.26 -1.71 -17.35
C ARG A 63 6.51 -2.73 -16.50
N ALA A 64 7.06 -3.93 -16.36
CA ALA A 64 6.46 -4.98 -15.55
C ALA A 64 6.32 -4.57 -14.07
N VAL A 65 7.35 -3.91 -13.50
CA VAL A 65 7.27 -3.37 -12.13
C VAL A 65 6.16 -2.34 -12.02
N THR A 66 6.15 -1.32 -12.87
CA THR A 66 5.12 -0.26 -12.83
C THR A 66 3.71 -0.83 -13.00
N GLU A 67 3.51 -1.76 -13.92
CA GLU A 67 2.22 -2.42 -14.14
C GLU A 67 1.78 -3.20 -12.89
N SER A 68 2.70 -3.96 -12.28
CA SER A 68 2.41 -4.73 -11.07
C SER A 68 2.10 -3.84 -9.86
N SER A 69 2.85 -2.76 -9.68
CA SER A 69 2.62 -1.77 -8.62
C SER A 69 1.29 -1.04 -8.82
N LEU A 70 0.92 -0.72 -10.06
CA LEU A 70 -0.36 -0.10 -10.37
C LEU A 70 -1.53 -1.05 -10.05
N LEU A 71 -1.40 -2.33 -10.38
CA LEU A 71 -2.41 -3.33 -10.03
C LEU A 71 -2.55 -3.47 -8.51
N ASP A 72 -1.44 -3.48 -7.76
CA ASP A 72 -1.48 -3.50 -6.29
C ASP A 72 -2.20 -2.26 -5.74
N LEU A 73 -1.91 -1.05 -6.24
CA LEU A 73 -2.61 0.18 -5.85
C LEU A 73 -4.13 0.07 -6.11
N MET A 74 -4.49 -0.40 -7.30
CA MET A 74 -5.89 -0.55 -7.68
C MET A 74 -6.60 -1.57 -6.78
N LEU A 75 -5.98 -2.73 -6.50
CA LEU A 75 -6.57 -3.75 -5.62
C LEU A 75 -6.68 -3.24 -4.18
N LEU A 76 -5.65 -2.59 -3.64
CA LEU A 76 -5.68 -2.00 -2.30
C LEU A 76 -6.78 -0.95 -2.18
N SER A 77 -6.94 -0.07 -3.18
CA SER A 77 -7.98 0.98 -3.15
C SER A 77 -9.40 0.42 -3.11
N HIS A 78 -9.62 -0.79 -3.64
CA HIS A 78 -10.93 -1.45 -3.64
C HIS A 78 -11.21 -2.28 -2.37
N SER A 79 -10.22 -2.52 -1.51
CA SER A 79 -10.40 -3.29 -0.27
C SER A 79 -11.32 -2.58 0.73
N ASP A 80 -12.25 -3.29 1.35
CA ASP A 80 -13.21 -2.71 2.33
C ASP A 80 -12.54 -2.14 3.58
N TYR A 81 -11.43 -2.74 3.99
CA TYR A 81 -10.59 -2.36 5.13
C TYR A 81 -9.15 -2.18 4.65
N PHE A 82 -8.41 -1.27 5.30
CA PHE A 82 -7.01 -1.02 4.97
C PHE A 82 -6.09 -1.23 6.18
N ILE A 83 -4.98 -1.94 5.99
CA ILE A 83 -3.93 -2.09 7.01
C ILE A 83 -2.60 -1.79 6.34
N GLY A 84 -1.82 -0.88 6.90
CA GLY A 84 -0.53 -0.51 6.33
C GLY A 84 0.24 0.51 7.16
N THR A 85 1.27 1.07 6.54
CA THR A 85 2.14 2.12 7.11
C THR A 85 1.96 3.42 6.33
N PHE A 86 1.54 4.51 6.96
CA PHE A 86 1.37 5.80 6.27
C PHE A 86 2.67 6.58 6.09
N SER A 87 3.78 6.15 6.66
CA SER A 87 5.11 6.61 6.23
C SER A 87 5.46 6.15 4.80
N SER A 88 4.80 5.10 4.29
CA SER A 88 4.92 4.67 2.90
C SER A 88 4.02 5.50 2.00
N ALA A 89 4.62 6.22 1.05
CA ALA A 89 3.89 6.96 0.02
C ALA A 89 2.95 6.03 -0.78
N PHE A 90 3.34 4.77 -0.98
CA PHE A 90 2.53 3.78 -1.69
C PHE A 90 1.23 3.48 -0.93
N SER A 91 1.33 3.21 0.37
CA SER A 91 0.17 2.97 1.25
C SER A 91 -0.71 4.21 1.37
N ALA A 92 -0.11 5.39 1.50
CA ALA A 92 -0.84 6.65 1.57
C ALA A 92 -1.68 6.88 0.31
N VAL A 93 -1.07 6.74 -0.88
CA VAL A 93 -1.76 6.88 -2.17
C VAL A 93 -2.84 5.81 -2.35
N ALA A 94 -2.56 4.55 -2.01
CA ALA A 94 -3.55 3.47 -2.09
C ALA A 94 -4.81 3.79 -1.25
N TYR A 95 -4.60 4.32 -0.05
CA TYR A 95 -5.68 4.68 0.85
C TYR A 95 -6.42 5.94 0.40
N GLU A 96 -5.72 6.97 -0.06
CA GLU A 96 -6.33 8.17 -0.66
C GLU A 96 -7.21 7.82 -1.86
N LEU A 97 -6.74 6.93 -2.74
CA LEU A 97 -7.54 6.41 -3.84
C LEU A 97 -8.78 5.66 -3.34
N SER A 98 -8.68 4.91 -2.24
CA SER A 98 -9.83 4.24 -1.63
C SER A 98 -10.88 5.25 -1.15
N VAL A 99 -10.43 6.31 -0.44
CA VAL A 99 -11.30 7.39 0.04
C VAL A 99 -11.98 8.10 -1.14
N ALA A 100 -11.20 8.45 -2.17
CA ALA A 100 -11.70 9.12 -3.36
C ALA A 100 -12.72 8.27 -4.14
N SER A 101 -12.46 6.97 -4.29
CA SER A 101 -13.33 6.03 -5.01
C SER A 101 -14.65 5.78 -4.27
N LYS A 102 -14.60 5.63 -2.94
CA LYS A 102 -15.77 5.27 -2.14
C LYS A 102 -16.58 6.47 -1.66
N GLY A 103 -15.99 7.67 -1.65
CA GLY A 103 -16.63 8.88 -1.12
C GLY A 103 -16.74 8.92 0.41
N TYR A 104 -16.12 7.98 1.12
CA TYR A 104 -16.02 7.96 2.57
C TYR A 104 -14.69 7.36 3.00
N MET A 105 -14.31 7.57 4.26
CA MET A 105 -13.08 7.04 4.84
C MET A 105 -13.26 5.54 5.22
N PRO A 106 -12.61 4.59 4.53
CA PRO A 106 -12.71 3.17 4.89
C PRO A 106 -12.12 2.95 6.29
N PRO A 107 -12.58 1.95 7.05
CA PRO A 107 -11.91 1.63 8.31
C PRO A 107 -10.47 1.18 8.04
N TYR A 108 -9.53 1.71 8.81
CA TYR A 108 -8.11 1.41 8.63
C TYR A 108 -7.37 1.19 9.95
N ILE A 109 -6.23 0.52 9.86
CA ILE A 109 -5.22 0.44 10.91
C ILE A 109 -3.89 0.90 10.31
N SER A 110 -3.30 1.94 10.91
CA SER A 110 -1.93 2.33 10.63
C SER A 110 -0.98 1.71 11.64
N LEU A 111 0.17 1.22 11.17
CA LEU A 111 1.19 0.63 12.03
C LEU A 111 2.24 1.64 12.52
N ASP A 112 2.20 2.88 12.04
CA ASP A 112 3.20 3.91 12.34
C ASP A 112 2.59 5.28 12.65
N ILE A 113 2.22 6.06 11.64
CA ILE A 113 1.72 7.43 11.74
C ILE A 113 0.24 7.48 11.33
N PRO A 114 -0.56 8.41 11.87
CA PRO A 114 -1.94 8.58 11.41
C PRO A 114 -1.98 9.01 9.95
N TRP A 115 -3.03 8.61 9.23
CA TRP A 115 -3.26 9.12 7.88
C TRP A 115 -3.45 10.64 7.92
N LYS A 116 -2.80 11.33 6.99
CA LYS A 116 -3.02 12.75 6.71
C LYS A 116 -3.38 12.87 5.24
N PRO A 117 -4.58 13.37 4.90
CA PRO A 117 -4.92 13.60 3.50
C PRO A 117 -3.99 14.63 2.91
N PHE A 118 -3.54 14.41 1.67
CA PHE A 118 -2.89 15.46 0.91
C PHE A 118 -3.86 16.62 0.67
N LEU A 119 -3.75 17.67 1.48
CA LEU A 119 -4.48 18.91 1.29
C LEU A 119 -3.62 19.85 0.45
N PRO A 120 -4.13 20.42 -0.66
CA PRO A 120 -3.37 21.35 -1.50
C PRO A 120 -3.02 22.69 -0.79
N PHE A 121 -3.35 22.82 0.50
CA PHE A 121 -3.07 24.00 1.34
C PHE A 121 -2.26 23.66 2.59
N ASP A 122 -1.62 22.50 2.66
CA ASP A 122 -0.62 22.19 3.70
C ASP A 122 0.71 22.95 3.44
N THR A 123 0.61 24.19 2.96
CA THR A 123 1.69 25.18 3.07
C THR A 123 1.84 25.48 4.56
N ASP A 124 3.02 25.16 5.06
CA ASP A 124 3.57 25.54 6.36
C ASP A 124 2.74 26.61 7.11
N PRO A 125 2.16 26.32 8.30
CA PRO A 125 1.43 27.33 9.07
C PRO A 125 2.29 28.57 9.38
N ASP A 126 3.63 28.44 9.34
CA ASP A 126 4.59 29.52 9.56
C ASP A 126 4.68 30.56 8.42
N VAL A 127 4.22 30.25 7.21
CA VAL A 127 4.24 31.25 6.11
C VAL A 127 3.09 32.26 6.25
N SER A 128 2.04 31.92 6.99
CA SER A 128 0.88 32.80 7.20
C SER A 128 1.04 33.83 8.32
N MET A 129 2.10 33.73 9.15
CA MET A 129 2.36 34.64 10.27
C MET A 129 3.52 35.63 10.05
N GLN A 130 4.10 35.70 8.84
CA GLN A 130 5.19 36.64 8.54
C GLN A 130 4.77 37.95 7.85
N ASN A 131 3.49 38.34 7.88
CA ASN A 131 3.20 39.75 7.62
C ASN A 131 1.95 40.32 8.32
N PRO A 132 2.11 40.81 9.55
CA PRO A 132 1.33 41.92 10.05
C PRO A 132 2.24 43.15 10.14
N LEU A 133 2.25 43.96 9.08
CA LEU A 133 2.84 45.31 8.97
C LEU A 133 4.34 45.36 8.65
N GLY A 134 4.65 45.61 7.38
CA GLY A 134 5.97 46.02 6.88
C GLY A 134 5.95 46.28 5.38
#